data_AF-A0A378AG33-F1
#
_entry.id   AF-A0A378AG33-F1
#
_cell.length_a   1.000
_cell.length_b   1.000
_cell.length_c   1.000
_cell.angle_alpha   90.00
_cell.angle_beta   90.00
_cell.angle_gamma   90.00
#
_symmetry.space_group_name_H-M   'P 1'
#
loop_
_entity.id
_entity.type
_entity.pdbx_description
1 polymer ?
#
loop_
_entity_poly.entity_id
_entity_poly.type
_entity_poly.pdbx_seq_one_letter_code
_entity_poly.pdbx_strand_id
1 'polypeptide(L)' 'MPQARWKTPIEIKYLLEERLGVQVRVDNDCVMLALAEKWQHQGTQQDFCVINVDYGIGSSFVINDHIYRGSLYGSGR' A
#
# COMPACT_ATOMS: atom_id res chain seq x y z
N MET A 1 -14.78 -3.28 -1.75
CA MET A 1 -14.93 -4.36 -2.77
C MET A 1 -13.72 -4.26 -3.70
N PRO A 2 -12.93 -5.33 -3.94
CA PRO A 2 -11.81 -5.24 -4.87
C PRO A 2 -12.33 -4.88 -6.27
N GLN A 3 -11.89 -3.74 -6.80
CA GLN A 3 -12.34 -3.24 -8.10
C GLN A 3 -11.82 -4.10 -9.26
N ALA A 4 -10.65 -4.70 -9.08
CA ALA A 4 -10.09 -5.65 -10.03
C ALA A 4 -10.69 -7.04 -9.84
N ARG A 5 -11.25 -7.60 -10.92
CA ARG A 5 -11.84 -8.96 -10.95
C ARG A 5 -10.75 -10.04 -11.07
N TRP A 6 -9.80 -10.07 -10.15
CA TRP A 6 -8.75 -11.10 -10.12
C TRP A 6 -9.36 -12.43 -9.69
N LYS A 7 -9.27 -13.44 -10.55
CA LYS A 7 -9.77 -14.81 -10.29
C LYS A 7 -8.67 -15.76 -9.82
N THR A 8 -7.43 -15.43 -10.13
CA THR A 8 -6.21 -16.16 -9.77
C THR A 8 -5.15 -15.17 -9.31
N PRO A 9 -4.13 -15.61 -8.56
CA PRO A 9 -2.95 -14.79 -8.30
C PRO A 9 -2.33 -14.30 -9.61
N ILE A 10 -1.86 -13.06 -9.61
CA ILE A 10 -1.17 -12.43 -10.74
C ILE A 10 0.18 -11.94 -10.24
N GLU A 11 1.26 -12.38 -10.90
CA GLU A 11 2.63 -11.96 -10.60
C GLU A 11 2.93 -10.57 -11.18
N ILE A 12 2.17 -9.55 -10.74
CA ILE A 12 2.21 -8.18 -11.30
C ILE A 12 3.63 -7.61 -11.28
N LYS A 13 4.40 -7.86 -10.20
CA LYS A 13 5.78 -7.39 -10.11
C LYS A 13 6.62 -7.91 -11.28
N TYR A 14 6.62 -9.23 -11.50
CA TYR A 14 7.40 -9.86 -12.58
C TYR A 14 7.00 -9.29 -13.95
N LEU A 15 5.69 -9.24 -14.23
CA LEU A 15 5.18 -8.76 -15.50
C LEU A 15 5.57 -7.30 -15.78
N LEU A 16 5.60 -6.46 -14.74
CA LEU A 16 6.03 -5.07 -14.86
C LEU A 16 7.54 -4.94 -15.00
N GLU A 17 8.34 -5.69 -14.24
CA GLU A 17 9.81 -5.69 -14.35
C GLU A 17 10.26 -6.15 -15.74
N GLU A 18 9.66 -7.21 -16.28
CA GLU A 18 9.94 -7.71 -17.63
C GLU A 18 9.64 -6.67 -18.71
N ARG A 19 8.52 -5.96 -18.58
CA ARG A 19 8.08 -4.97 -19.59
C ARG A 19 8.81 -3.63 -19.49
N LEU A 20 9.18 -3.21 -18.28
CA LEU A 20 9.79 -1.90 -18.03
C LEU A 20 11.33 -1.94 -17.99
N GLY A 21 11.93 -3.12 -17.81
CA GLY A 21 13.39 -3.27 -17.74
C GLY A 21 14.01 -2.63 -16.49
N VAL A 22 13.23 -2.40 -15.44
CA VAL A 22 13.67 -1.79 -14.17
C VAL A 22 13.09 -2.56 -12.99
N GLN A 23 13.70 -2.41 -11.81
CA GLN A 23 13.16 -2.98 -10.57
C GLN A 23 11.82 -2.32 -10.22
N VAL A 24 10.83 -3.14 -9.85
CA VAL A 24 9.49 -2.68 -9.44
C VAL A 24 9.19 -3.12 -8.02
N ARG A 25 8.62 -2.21 -7.23
CA ARG A 25 8.02 -2.48 -5.93
C ARG A 25 6.50 -2.30 -6.06
N VAL A 26 5.73 -3.27 -5.59
CA VAL A 26 4.26 -3.25 -5.63
C VAL A 26 3.76 -3.39 -4.20
N ASP A 27 2.73 -2.61 -3.87
CA ASP A 27 2.06 -2.66 -2.57
C ASP A 27 0.59 -2.26 -2.75
N ASN A 28 -0.19 -2.36 -1.68
CA ASN A 28 -1.60 -1.95 -1.67
C ASN A 28 -1.74 -0.41 -1.75
N ASP A 29 -2.83 0.07 -2.36
CA ASP A 29 -3.16 1.49 -2.52
C ASP A 29 -3.18 2.28 -1.21
N CYS A 30 -3.73 1.72 -0.14
CA CYS A 30 -3.75 2.38 1.17
C CYS A 30 -2.34 2.52 1.75
N VAL A 31 -1.46 1.54 1.50
CA VAL A 31 -0.04 1.63 1.89
C VAL A 31 0.67 2.73 1.09
N MET A 32 0.34 2.90 -0.19
CA MET A 32 0.90 3.98 -1.01
C MET A 32 0.47 5.35 -0.52
N LEU A 33 -0.79 5.51 -0.09
CA LEU A 33 -1.26 6.75 0.54
C LEU A 33 -0.52 7.03 1.85
N ALA A 34 -0.35 6.03 2.72
CA ALA A 34 0.42 6.20 3.96
C ALA A 34 1.89 6.57 3.71
N LEU A 35 2.53 6.00 2.68
CA LEU A 35 3.88 6.40 2.29
C LEU A 35 3.93 7.84 1.76
N ALA A 36 2.92 8.27 0.99
CA ALA A 36 2.84 9.63 0.48
C ALA A 36 2.68 10.64 1.64
N GLU A 37 1.77 10.36 2.58
CA GLU A 37 1.57 11.18 3.78
C GLU A 37 2.85 11.26 4.63
N LYS A 38 3.52 10.12 4.83
CA LYS A 38 4.81 10.05 5.54
C LYS A 38 5.86 10.94 4.87
N TRP A 39 5.94 10.91 3.53
CA TRP A 39 6.92 11.71 2.80
C TRP A 39 6.64 13.22 2.98
N GLN A 40 5.39 13.64 2.81
CA GLN A 40 5.04 15.07 2.91
C GLN A 40 5.27 15.64 4.31
N HIS A 41 5.15 14.81 5.34
CA HIS A 41 5.24 15.19 6.75
C HIS A 41 6.46 14.57 7.45
N GLN A 42 7.58 14.45 6.74
CA GLN A 42 8.81 13.85 7.27
C GLN A 42 9.21 14.46 8.61
N GLY A 43 9.26 13.62 9.66
CA GLY A 43 9.75 13.99 10.98
C GLY A 43 8.72 14.63 11.93
N THR A 44 7.50 14.92 11.49
CA THR A 44 6.47 15.56 12.34
C THR A 44 5.49 14.58 12.97
N GLN A 45 5.21 13.45 12.30
CA GLN A 45 4.29 12.41 12.80
C GLN A 45 4.85 11.01 12.54
N GLN A 46 5.21 10.30 13.60
CA GLN A 46 5.77 8.94 13.53
C GLN A 46 4.69 7.86 13.61
N ASP A 47 3.54 8.17 14.23
CA ASP A 47 2.40 7.28 14.38
C ASP A 47 1.15 7.91 13.77
N PHE A 48 0.59 7.27 12.76
CA PHE A 48 -0.67 7.72 12.15
C PHE A 48 -1.36 6.61 11.38
N CYS A 49 -2.64 6.83 11.09
CA CYS A 49 -3.45 5.97 10.23
C CYS A 49 -4.00 6.79 9.07
N VAL A 50 -3.87 6.27 7.86
CA VAL A 50 -4.61 6.77 6.70
C VAL A 50 -5.84 5.91 6.52
N ILE A 51 -6.99 6.55 6.37
CA ILE A 51 -8.26 5.90 6.01
C ILE A 51 -8.63 6.39 4.61
N ASN A 52 -8.64 5.48 3.65
CA ASN A 52 -9.09 5.74 2.29
C ASN A 52 -10.58 5.42 2.19
N VAL A 53 -11.40 6.42 1.87
CA VAL A 53 -12.86 6.29 1.74
C VAL A 53 -13.26 6.65 0.31
N ASP A 54 -13.64 5.63 -0.46
CA ASP A 54 -14.09 5.75 -1.85
C ASP A 54 -15.15 4.66 -2.12
N TYR A 55 -15.10 3.98 -3.28
CA TYR A 55 -15.91 2.78 -3.59
C TYR A 55 -15.78 1.63 -2.57
N GLY A 56 -14.84 1.73 -1.63
CA GLY A 56 -14.71 0.92 -0.44
C GLY A 56 -14.03 1.71 0.68
N ILE A 57 -13.89 1.08 1.83
CA ILE A 57 -13.08 1.60 2.94
C ILE A 57 -11.84 0.73 3.05
N GLY A 58 -10.68 1.35 3.12
CA GLY A 58 -9.41 0.71 3.43
C GLY A 58 -8.57 1.62 4.31
N SER A 59 -7.54 1.08 4.92
CA SER A 59 -6.67 1.81 5.84
C SER A 59 -5.25 1.27 5.83
N SER A 60 -4.32 2.10 6.28
CA SER A 60 -2.93 1.70 6.51
C SER A 60 -2.37 2.47 7.69
N PHE A 61 -1.47 1.82 8.42
CA PHE A 61 -0.93 2.32 9.67
C PHE A 61 0.58 2.54 9.52
N VAL A 62 1.04 3.68 10.01
CA VAL A 62 2.45 3.96 10.26
C VAL A 62 2.65 3.93 11.76
N ILE A 63 3.58 3.11 12.23
CA ILE A 63 3.89 2.92 13.65
C ILE A 63 5.40 3.03 13.82
N ASN A 64 5.85 3.91 14.71
CA ASN A 64 7.26 4.25 14.91
C ASN A 64 7.96 4.57 13.57
N ASP A 65 7.33 5.40 12.74
CA ASP A 65 7.81 5.79 11.41
C ASP A 65 7.86 4.64 10.38
N HIS A 66 7.36 3.45 10.69
CA HIS A 66 7.35 2.30 9.78
C HIS A 66 5.95 1.93 9.33
N ILE A 67 5.77 1.66 8.03
CA ILE A 67 4.53 1.07 7.53
C ILE A 67 4.33 -0.29 8.20
N TYR A 68 3.21 -0.43 8.91
CA TYR A 68 2.75 -1.70 9.43
C TYR A 68 1.85 -2.37 8.39
N ARG A 69 2.26 -3.55 7.89
CA ARG A 69 1.53 -4.33 6.85
C ARG A 69 0.70 -5.49 7.41
N GLY A 70 0.88 -5.81 8.69
CA GLY A 70 0.30 -7.00 9.33
C GLY A 70 0.90 -8.32 8.80
N SER A 71 0.53 -9.44 9.43
CA SER A 71 1.08 -10.77 9.14
C SER A 71 0.70 -11.31 7.75
N LEU A 72 -0.41 -10.84 7.18
CA LEU A 72 -0.92 -11.26 5.87
C LEU A 72 -0.83 -10.15 4.80
N TYR A 73 -0.06 -9.08 5.03
CA TYR A 73 0.04 -7.95 4.10
C TYR A 73 -1.33 -7.32 3.76
N GLY A 74 -2.18 -7.26 4.77
CA GLY A 74 -3.57 -6.80 4.68
C GLY A 74 -4.03 -6.04 5.91
N SER A 75 -3.10 -5.49 6.69
CA SER A 75 -3.47 -4.59 7.79
C SER A 75 -4.31 -3.44 7.24
N GLY A 76 -5.51 -3.28 7.79
CA GLY A 76 -6.42 -2.21 7.40
C GLY A 76 -7.24 -2.46 6.15
N ARG A 77 -7.30 -3.69 5.64
CA ARG A 77 -8.27 -4.09 4.61
C ARG A 77 -9.72 -3.98 5.07
#